data_AF-A0AA37KEC0-F1
#
_entry.id   AF-A0AA37KEC0-F1
#
_cell.length_a   1.000
_cell.length_b   1.000
_cell.length_c   1.000
_cell.angle_alpha   90.00
_cell.angle_beta   90.00
_cell.angle_gamma   90.00
#
_symmetry.space_group_name_H-M   'P 1'
#
loop_
_entity.id
_entity.type
_entity.pdbx_description
1 polymer ?
#
loop_
_entity_poly.entity_id
_entity_poly.type
_entity_poly.pdbx_seq_one_letter_code
_entity_poly.pdbx_strand_id
1 'polypeptide(L)'
;MITQTGILSYSDKFGFGYSGYYADGNALGVYMVLAVLLCIWYSFYKRNVFYFLLTFIASVGTILIGSRVGIIGILTDWGLFLGYFFFFKDSLIRLRWQTRILIIFCMSIAIVYSAIITYETIIQYDNFTLERFSANSLVSSREQLINTGKQVISEFNLTEVLLGKGISGGRFAVASIYDPEEKVKNIESDFYDIILSFGFVLGGLIILAQLFLVFQFIRPFFIKRSRNSLSFITSIGSILWLGIAYTAGHAFFSTQLAPLLGVYWVISNHLYFNHDIQ
;
A
#
# COMPACT_ATOMS: atom_id res chain seq x y z
N MET A 1 -11.06 -32.94 2.67
CA MET A 1 -9.92 -32.45 3.47
C MET A 1 -9.47 -31.15 2.82
N ILE A 2 -10.10 -30.06 3.26
CA ILE A 2 -9.97 -28.70 2.70
C ILE A 2 -8.69 -28.12 3.30
N THR A 3 -7.85 -27.52 2.45
CA THR A 3 -6.50 -27.03 2.80
C THR A 3 -6.52 -26.21 4.08
N GLN A 4 -5.87 -26.71 5.14
CA GLN A 4 -5.74 -26.10 6.48
C GLN A 4 -4.94 -24.78 6.49
N THR A 5 -4.77 -24.13 5.35
CA THR A 5 -4.01 -22.89 5.18
C THR A 5 -4.67 -21.71 5.91
N GLY A 6 -5.98 -21.75 6.17
CA GLY A 6 -6.68 -20.76 7.00
C GLY A 6 -6.43 -20.90 8.50
N ILE A 7 -6.40 -22.14 9.01
CA ILE A 7 -6.24 -22.45 10.46
C ILE A 7 -4.81 -22.15 10.93
N LEU A 8 -3.84 -22.29 10.03
CA LEU A 8 -2.44 -21.98 10.27
C LEU A 8 -2.16 -20.47 10.09
N SER A 9 -3.11 -19.57 10.38
CA SER A 9 -2.92 -18.09 10.42
C SER A 9 -2.71 -17.52 11.84
N TYR A 10 -2.98 -18.33 12.89
CA TYR A 10 -2.95 -17.89 14.29
C TYR A 10 -2.30 -18.90 15.26
N SER A 11 -1.32 -19.69 14.84
CA SER A 11 -0.61 -20.60 15.76
C SER A 11 0.83 -20.15 15.99
N ASP A 12 1.33 -20.25 17.23
CA ASP A 12 2.66 -19.80 17.69
C ASP A 12 3.87 -20.55 17.08
N LYS A 13 3.69 -21.20 15.93
CA LYS A 13 4.66 -22.11 15.30
C LYS A 13 5.01 -21.76 13.84
N PHE A 14 5.15 -20.48 13.51
CA PHE A 14 5.53 -20.10 12.14
C PHE A 14 6.69 -19.12 12.09
N GLY A 15 7.50 -19.26 11.02
CA GLY A 15 8.74 -18.54 10.78
C GLY A 15 8.60 -17.03 10.61
N PHE A 16 9.74 -16.40 10.34
CA PHE A 16 9.93 -14.95 10.26
C PHE A 16 8.82 -14.25 9.43
N GLY A 17 8.13 -13.27 10.02
CA GLY A 17 7.08 -12.46 9.36
C GLY A 17 5.63 -12.95 9.53
N TYR A 18 5.39 -13.94 10.39
CA TYR A 18 4.05 -14.47 10.64
C TYR A 18 3.21 -13.57 11.56
N SER A 19 3.79 -13.13 12.67
CA SER A 19 3.40 -11.90 13.33
C SER A 19 4.41 -10.85 12.89
N GLY A 20 3.95 -9.72 12.33
CA GLY A 20 4.79 -8.54 12.50
C GLY A 20 5.03 -8.37 14.00
N TYR A 21 6.08 -7.67 14.41
CA TYR A 21 6.13 -7.12 15.79
C TYR A 21 4.83 -6.34 16.15
N TYR A 22 3.99 -6.03 15.15
CA TYR A 22 2.66 -5.46 15.22
C TYR A 22 1.62 -6.38 14.57
N ALA A 23 0.42 -6.43 15.16
CA ALA A 23 -0.73 -7.23 14.73
C ALA A 23 -1.28 -6.89 13.32
N ASP A 24 -0.79 -5.82 12.67
CA ASP A 24 -1.19 -5.38 11.33
C ASP A 24 0.03 -4.95 10.49
N GLY A 25 0.88 -5.93 10.15
CA GLY A 25 2.11 -5.70 9.38
C GLY A 25 1.87 -5.15 7.96
N ASN A 26 0.66 -5.35 7.40
CA ASN A 26 0.30 -4.78 6.11
C ASN A 26 0.02 -3.29 6.26
N ALA A 27 -0.82 -2.85 7.20
CA ALA A 27 -1.10 -1.43 7.41
C ALA A 27 0.15 -0.61 7.75
N LEU A 28 1.03 -1.16 8.61
CA LEU A 28 2.34 -0.54 8.87
C LEU A 28 3.20 -0.51 7.60
N GLY A 29 3.17 -1.58 6.81
CA GLY A 29 3.82 -1.64 5.50
C GLY A 29 3.34 -0.54 4.55
N VAL A 30 2.03 -0.28 4.47
CA VAL A 30 1.47 0.82 3.65
C VAL A 30 2.03 2.16 4.09
N TYR A 31 2.00 2.43 5.40
CA TYR A 31 2.49 3.68 5.95
C TYR A 31 3.96 3.89 5.61
N MET A 32 4.78 2.85 5.80
CA MET A 32 6.21 2.90 5.57
C MET A 32 6.54 3.07 4.07
N VAL A 33 5.85 2.38 3.17
CA VAL A 33 6.01 2.54 1.72
C VAL A 33 5.75 4.00 1.32
N LEU A 34 4.59 4.55 1.69
CA LEU A 34 4.26 5.94 1.36
C LEU A 34 5.24 6.95 1.97
N ALA A 35 5.70 6.71 3.21
CA ALA A 35 6.69 7.58 3.85
C ALA A 35 8.07 7.49 3.18
N VAL A 36 8.53 6.29 2.84
CA VAL A 36 9.81 6.07 2.16
C VAL A 36 9.79 6.70 0.77
N LEU A 37 8.67 6.68 0.05
CA LEU A 37 8.54 7.37 -1.23
C LEU A 37 8.87 8.88 -1.13
N LEU A 38 8.41 9.55 -0.06
CA LEU A 38 8.80 10.95 0.22
C LEU A 38 10.28 11.08 0.63
N CYS A 39 10.81 10.14 1.41
CA CYS A 39 12.24 10.14 1.77
C CYS A 39 13.14 9.99 0.54
N ILE A 40 12.78 9.10 -0.40
CA ILE A 40 13.45 8.93 -1.69
C ILE A 40 13.49 10.28 -2.39
N TRP A 41 12.35 10.94 -2.58
CA TRP A 41 12.32 12.27 -3.19
C TRP A 41 13.26 13.26 -2.50
N TYR A 42 13.13 13.36 -1.17
CA TYR A 42 13.82 14.37 -0.39
C TYR A 42 15.35 14.18 -0.41
N SER A 43 15.83 12.93 -0.43
CA SER A 43 17.25 12.61 -0.52
C SER A 43 17.88 13.14 -1.81
N PHE A 44 17.19 12.96 -2.95
CA PHE A 44 17.63 13.49 -4.24
C PHE A 44 17.45 15.00 -4.36
N TYR A 45 16.42 15.57 -3.73
CA TYR A 45 16.21 17.01 -3.68
C TYR A 45 17.35 17.72 -2.94
N LYS A 46 17.70 17.24 -1.74
CA LYS A 46 18.76 17.83 -0.93
C LYS A 46 20.18 17.50 -1.41
N ARG A 47 20.36 16.41 -2.15
CA ARG A 47 21.67 15.96 -2.69
C ARG A 47 22.73 15.77 -1.61
N ASN A 48 22.33 15.31 -0.44
CA ASN A 48 23.22 15.04 0.68
C ASN A 48 23.23 13.55 0.97
N VAL A 49 24.42 12.96 1.01
CA VAL A 49 24.67 11.52 1.25
C VAL A 49 24.02 11.08 2.57
N PHE A 50 23.97 11.94 3.59
CA PHE A 50 23.31 11.64 4.85
C PHE A 50 21.83 11.29 4.68
N TYR A 51 21.07 12.07 3.88
CA TYR A 51 19.66 11.77 3.63
C TYR A 51 19.47 10.53 2.75
N PHE A 52 20.41 10.25 1.85
CA PHE A 52 20.42 8.99 1.10
C PHE A 52 20.59 7.79 2.02
N LEU A 53 21.53 7.86 2.96
CA LEU A 53 21.78 6.79 3.93
C LEU A 53 20.55 6.57 4.84
N LEU A 54 19.92 7.64 5.33
CA LEU A 54 18.68 7.52 6.10
C LEU A 54 17.54 6.89 5.29
N THR A 55 17.40 7.26 4.02
CA THR A 55 16.39 6.68 3.12
C THR A 55 16.65 5.19 2.88
N PHE A 56 17.92 4.81 2.74
CA PHE A 56 18.31 3.41 2.60
C PHE A 56 17.98 2.60 3.87
N ILE A 57 18.31 3.13 5.05
CA ILE A 57 17.94 2.50 6.34
C ILE A 57 16.43 2.34 6.44
N ALA A 58 15.66 3.36 6.09
CA ALA A 58 14.19 3.29 6.11
C ALA A 58 13.65 2.25 5.11
N SER A 59 14.25 2.15 3.91
CA SER A 59 13.89 1.15 2.89
C SER A 59 14.14 -0.27 3.38
N VAL A 60 15.32 -0.52 3.95
CA VAL A 60 15.69 -1.82 4.54
C VAL A 60 14.77 -2.15 5.72
N GLY A 61 14.53 -1.19 6.61
CA GLY A 61 13.61 -1.37 7.73
C GLY A 61 12.19 -1.74 7.28
N THR A 62 11.73 -1.18 6.16
CA THR A 62 10.41 -1.49 5.58
C THR A 62 10.35 -2.91 4.99
N ILE A 63 11.43 -3.37 4.34
CA ILE A 63 11.54 -4.76 3.86
C ILE A 63 11.55 -5.73 5.05
N LEU A 64 12.26 -5.39 6.13
CA LEU A 64 12.36 -6.20 7.34
C LEU A 64 11.05 -6.34 8.13
N ILE A 65 10.02 -5.53 7.85
CA ILE A 65 8.67 -5.77 8.36
C ILE A 65 8.16 -7.15 7.89
N GLY A 66 8.67 -7.65 6.75
CA GLY A 66 8.32 -8.96 6.23
C GLY A 66 6.91 -9.03 5.63
N SER A 67 6.24 -7.88 5.43
CA SER A 67 4.93 -7.83 4.79
C SER A 67 5.05 -7.76 3.27
N ARG A 68 4.09 -8.38 2.57
CA ARG A 68 4.05 -8.34 1.09
C ARG A 68 4.01 -6.91 0.57
N VAL A 69 3.22 -6.07 1.22
CA VAL A 69 3.09 -4.64 0.89
C VAL A 69 4.42 -3.92 1.07
N GLY A 70 5.14 -4.14 2.17
CA GLY A 70 6.44 -3.51 2.42
C GLY A 70 7.48 -3.90 1.39
N ILE A 71 7.62 -5.19 1.09
CA ILE A 71 8.62 -5.70 0.15
C ILE A 71 8.32 -5.23 -1.29
N ILE A 72 7.12 -5.49 -1.79
CA ILE A 72 6.73 -5.15 -3.17
C ILE A 72 6.66 -3.62 -3.32
N GLY A 73 6.15 -2.92 -2.31
CA GLY A 73 6.01 -1.46 -2.31
C GLY A 73 7.35 -0.75 -2.43
N ILE A 74 8.36 -1.13 -1.64
CA ILE A 74 9.69 -0.50 -1.70
C ILE A 74 10.39 -0.73 -3.04
N LEU A 75 10.31 -1.94 -3.60
CA LEU A 75 10.85 -2.23 -4.94
C LEU A 75 10.14 -1.39 -6.00
N THR A 76 8.83 -1.23 -5.88
CA THR A 76 8.00 -0.42 -6.78
C THR A 76 8.35 1.07 -6.67
N ASP A 77 8.46 1.62 -5.46
CA ASP A 77 8.78 3.02 -5.21
C ASP A 77 10.12 3.43 -5.83
N TRP A 78 11.17 2.66 -5.55
CA TRP A 78 12.49 2.89 -6.12
C TRP A 78 12.47 2.75 -7.64
N GLY A 79 11.83 1.72 -8.18
CA GLY A 79 11.71 1.50 -9.62
C GLY A 79 11.00 2.64 -10.35
N LEU A 80 9.83 3.06 -9.84
CA LEU A 80 9.04 4.15 -10.43
C LEU A 80 9.77 5.49 -10.35
N PHE A 81 10.41 5.79 -9.21
CA PHE A 81 11.16 7.02 -9.05
C PHE A 81 12.36 7.08 -10.02
N LEU A 82 13.16 6.01 -10.10
CA LEU A 82 14.29 5.94 -11.03
C LEU A 82 13.83 6.02 -12.49
N GLY A 83 12.73 5.34 -12.83
CA GLY A 83 12.10 5.43 -14.15
C GLY A 83 11.73 6.87 -14.50
N TYR A 84 11.11 7.60 -13.57
CA TYR A 84 10.82 9.02 -13.79
C TYR A 84 12.07 9.86 -14.03
N PHE A 85 13.14 9.64 -13.25
CA PHE A 85 14.40 10.36 -13.42
C PHE A 85 15.11 10.10 -14.74
N PHE A 86 14.90 8.92 -15.31
CA PHE A 86 15.44 8.53 -16.61
C PHE A 86 14.70 9.24 -17.75
N PHE A 87 13.37 9.17 -17.76
CA PHE A 87 12.56 9.67 -18.88
C PHE A 87 12.28 11.17 -18.81
N PHE A 88 12.21 11.77 -17.62
CA PHE A 88 11.76 13.15 -17.45
C PHE A 88 12.88 14.08 -16.98
N LYS A 89 12.87 15.30 -17.53
CA LYS A 89 13.69 16.41 -17.04
C LYS A 89 12.96 17.09 -15.90
N ASP A 90 13.47 16.90 -14.70
CA ASP A 90 12.88 17.49 -13.50
C ASP A 90 13.31 18.95 -13.27
N SER A 91 12.36 19.79 -12.84
CA SER A 91 12.64 21.20 -12.52
C SER A 91 13.32 21.38 -11.16
N LEU A 92 12.97 20.55 -10.17
CA LEU A 92 13.47 20.60 -8.79
C LEU A 92 14.83 19.87 -8.66
N ILE A 93 14.98 18.71 -9.32
CA ILE A 93 16.16 17.85 -9.20
C ILE A 93 16.97 17.87 -10.51
N ARG A 94 17.93 18.79 -10.57
CA ARG A 94 18.86 18.96 -11.70
C ARG A 94 20.19 18.24 -11.50
N LEU A 95 20.27 16.98 -11.95
CA LEU A 95 21.50 16.20 -12.02
C LEU A 95 22.09 16.19 -13.44
N ARG A 96 23.42 16.15 -13.55
CA ARG A 96 24.15 15.96 -14.82
C ARG A 96 23.82 14.58 -15.41
N TRP A 97 23.77 14.46 -16.73
CA TRP A 97 23.40 13.21 -17.42
C TRP A 97 24.27 12.01 -17.03
N GLN A 98 25.58 12.20 -16.93
CA GLN A 98 26.52 11.18 -16.46
C GLN A 98 26.18 10.68 -15.04
N THR A 99 25.89 11.60 -14.12
CA THR A 99 25.49 11.28 -12.74
C THR A 99 24.15 10.57 -12.70
N ARG A 100 23.19 10.94 -13.56
CA ARG A 100 21.90 10.25 -13.67
C ARG A 100 22.08 8.79 -14.08
N ILE A 101 22.86 8.54 -15.13
CA ILE A 101 23.14 7.18 -15.60
C ILE A 101 23.84 6.36 -14.51
N LEU A 102 24.85 6.93 -13.85
CA LEU A 102 25.57 6.25 -12.78
C LEU A 102 24.63 5.85 -11.63
N ILE A 103 23.79 6.77 -11.16
CA ILE A 103 22.84 6.50 -10.08
C ILE A 103 21.86 5.40 -10.50
N ILE A 104 21.30 5.47 -11.70
CA ILE A 104 20.36 4.45 -12.20
C ILE A 104 21.05 3.10 -12.25
N PHE A 105 22.28 3.03 -12.76
CA PHE A 105 23.04 1.79 -12.82
C PHE A 105 23.29 1.19 -11.42
N CYS A 106 23.83 1.99 -10.50
CA CYS A 106 24.11 1.55 -9.13
C CYS A 106 22.84 1.13 -8.39
N MET A 107 21.76 1.90 -8.51
CA MET A 107 20.50 1.59 -7.82
C MET A 107 19.78 0.41 -8.46
N SER A 108 19.86 0.21 -9.78
CA SER A 108 19.30 -0.98 -10.43
C SER A 108 19.99 -2.25 -9.94
N ILE A 109 21.32 -2.23 -9.80
CA ILE A 109 22.07 -3.33 -9.19
C ILE A 109 21.62 -3.55 -7.75
N ALA A 110 21.49 -2.49 -6.95
CA ALA A 110 21.04 -2.60 -5.56
C ALA A 110 19.62 -3.19 -5.45
N ILE A 111 18.69 -2.76 -6.32
CA ILE A 111 17.32 -3.29 -6.37
C ILE A 111 17.33 -4.78 -6.72
N VAL A 112 18.03 -5.18 -7.78
CA VAL A 112 18.12 -6.59 -8.20
C VAL A 112 18.75 -7.44 -7.09
N TYR A 113 19.85 -6.98 -6.51
CA TYR A 113 20.52 -7.68 -5.42
C TYR A 113 19.62 -7.80 -4.18
N SER A 114 18.90 -6.73 -3.82
CA SER A 114 17.95 -6.75 -2.71
C SER A 114 16.79 -7.70 -2.95
N ALA A 115 16.30 -7.81 -4.20
CA ALA A 115 15.25 -8.75 -4.58
C ALA A 115 15.73 -10.20 -4.47
N ILE A 116 16.97 -10.49 -4.90
CA ILE A 116 17.60 -11.82 -4.76
C ILE A 116 17.74 -12.20 -3.30
N ILE A 117 18.34 -11.32 -2.47
CA ILE A 117 18.48 -11.58 -1.03
C ILE A 117 17.12 -11.82 -0.40
N THR A 118 16.13 -10.97 -0.70
CA THR A 118 14.78 -11.12 -0.15
C THR A 118 14.17 -12.46 -0.53
N TYR A 119 14.37 -12.91 -1.77
CA TYR A 119 13.90 -14.20 -2.23
C TYR A 119 14.60 -15.37 -1.51
N GLU A 120 15.92 -15.35 -1.40
CA GLU A 120 16.69 -16.44 -0.77
C GLU A 120 16.51 -16.49 0.76
N THR A 121 16.47 -15.34 1.42
CA THR A 121 16.48 -15.26 2.90
C THR A 121 15.10 -15.20 3.53
N ILE A 122 14.11 -14.59 2.87
CA ILE A 122 12.76 -14.41 3.42
C ILE A 122 11.81 -15.42 2.78
N ILE A 123 11.80 -15.51 1.45
CA ILE A 123 10.81 -16.33 0.74
C ILE A 123 11.15 -17.82 0.86
N GLN A 124 12.38 -18.24 0.57
CA GLN A 124 12.80 -19.66 0.66
C GLN A 124 13.06 -20.19 2.06
N TYR A 125 12.89 -19.37 3.11
CA TYR A 125 13.16 -19.78 4.49
C TYR A 125 12.26 -20.95 4.95
N ASP A 126 11.01 -20.98 4.50
CA ASP A 126 10.04 -22.04 4.81
C ASP A 126 9.03 -22.21 3.66
N ASN A 127 8.58 -23.45 3.42
CA ASN A 127 7.56 -23.79 2.42
C ASN A 127 6.25 -23.02 2.66
N PHE A 128 5.92 -22.73 3.92
CA PHE A 128 4.78 -21.90 4.28
C PHE A 128 4.89 -20.46 3.73
N THR A 129 6.07 -19.85 3.85
CA THR A 129 6.33 -18.49 3.33
C THR A 129 6.33 -18.49 1.80
N LEU A 130 6.89 -19.53 1.16
CA LEU A 130 6.81 -19.73 -0.29
C LEU A 130 5.36 -19.77 -0.79
N GLU A 131 4.49 -20.55 -0.15
CA GLU A 131 3.07 -20.60 -0.52
C GLU A 131 2.41 -19.23 -0.35
N ARG A 132 2.73 -18.50 0.72
CA ARG A 132 2.23 -17.14 0.97
C ARG A 132 2.69 -16.14 -0.11
N PHE A 133 3.91 -16.21 -0.63
CA PHE A 133 4.35 -15.27 -1.68
C PHE A 133 4.07 -15.77 -3.10
N SER A 134 3.47 -16.96 -3.26
CA SER A 134 3.09 -17.50 -4.56
C SER A 134 1.89 -16.77 -5.21
N ALA A 135 1.89 -16.67 -6.54
CA ALA A 135 0.81 -16.05 -7.31
C ALA A 135 -0.55 -16.76 -7.11
N ASN A 136 -0.55 -18.06 -6.81
CA ASN A 136 -1.76 -18.87 -6.69
C ASN A 136 -2.49 -18.66 -5.35
N SER A 137 -1.76 -18.36 -4.26
CA SER A 137 -2.38 -18.02 -2.97
C SER A 137 -2.96 -16.61 -2.94
N LEU A 138 -2.42 -15.69 -3.77
CA LEU A 138 -2.90 -14.31 -3.92
C LEU A 138 -4.31 -14.23 -4.51
N VAL A 139 -4.64 -15.10 -5.46
CA VAL A 139 -5.92 -15.04 -6.18
C VAL A 139 -6.98 -15.87 -5.46
N SER A 140 -6.67 -17.11 -5.10
CA SER A 140 -7.69 -18.09 -4.64
C SER A 140 -8.34 -17.72 -3.30
N SER A 141 -7.53 -17.47 -2.26
CA SER A 141 -8.05 -17.15 -0.91
C SER A 141 -8.79 -15.81 -0.87
N ARG A 142 -8.29 -14.82 -1.63
CA ARG A 142 -8.83 -13.46 -1.64
C ARG A 142 -10.11 -13.35 -2.46
N GLU A 143 -10.17 -14.02 -3.60
CA GLU A 143 -11.38 -14.08 -4.42
C GLU A 143 -12.52 -14.74 -3.65
N GLN A 144 -12.22 -15.78 -2.87
CA GLN A 144 -13.20 -16.43 -2.01
C GLN A 144 -13.76 -15.48 -0.95
N LEU A 145 -12.90 -14.73 -0.22
CA LEU A 145 -13.34 -13.72 0.76
C LEU A 145 -14.19 -12.61 0.12
N ILE A 146 -13.77 -12.10 -1.04
CA ILE A 146 -14.53 -11.07 -1.78
C ILE A 146 -15.88 -11.62 -2.24
N ASN A 147 -15.94 -12.86 -2.72
CA ASN A 147 -17.18 -13.48 -3.16
C ASN A 147 -18.14 -13.73 -1.99
N THR A 148 -17.63 -14.19 -0.84
CA THR A 148 -18.42 -14.29 0.40
C THR A 148 -18.94 -12.92 0.83
N GLY A 149 -18.09 -11.89 0.81
CA GLY A 149 -18.50 -10.52 1.11
C GLY A 149 -19.60 -10.01 0.19
N LYS A 150 -19.49 -10.24 -1.12
CA LYS A 150 -20.51 -9.92 -2.11
C LYS A 150 -21.82 -10.66 -1.86
N GLN A 151 -21.75 -11.94 -1.46
CA GLN A 151 -22.94 -12.72 -1.11
C GLN A 151 -23.68 -12.06 0.06
N VAL A 152 -22.99 -11.72 1.15
CA VAL A 152 -23.61 -11.03 2.30
C VAL A 152 -24.22 -9.69 1.88
N ILE A 153 -23.52 -8.91 1.05
CA ILE A 153 -24.01 -7.61 0.56
C ILE A 153 -25.24 -7.78 -0.34
N SER A 154 -25.32 -8.85 -1.12
CA SER A 154 -26.46 -9.12 -2.01
C SER A 154 -27.75 -9.44 -1.26
N GLU A 155 -27.63 -9.90 -0.01
CA GLU A 155 -28.75 -10.24 0.87
C GLU A 155 -29.21 -9.05 1.74
N PHE A 156 -28.71 -7.84 1.48
CA PHE A 156 -29.07 -6.65 2.26
C PHE A 156 -30.56 -6.33 2.15
N ASN A 157 -31.20 -6.16 3.29
CA ASN A 157 -32.52 -5.53 3.35
C ASN A 157 -32.42 -4.01 3.12
N LEU A 158 -33.55 -3.31 2.98
CA LEU A 158 -33.58 -1.88 2.66
C LEU A 158 -32.84 -1.01 3.69
N THR A 159 -32.88 -1.36 4.98
CA THR A 159 -32.13 -0.65 6.03
C THR A 159 -30.62 -0.87 5.90
N GLU A 160 -30.21 -2.12 5.62
CA GLU A 160 -28.81 -2.49 5.43
C GLU A 160 -28.23 -1.91 4.13
N VAL A 161 -29.04 -1.71 3.09
CA VAL A 161 -28.62 -0.96 1.89
C VAL A 161 -28.23 0.48 2.25
N LEU A 162 -28.93 1.12 3.18
CA LEU A 162 -28.66 2.50 3.58
C LEU A 162 -27.52 2.61 4.58
N LEU A 163 -27.49 1.73 5.60
CA LEU A 163 -26.64 1.87 6.79
C LEU A 163 -25.62 0.75 6.97
N GLY A 164 -25.72 -0.34 6.21
CA GLY A 164 -24.88 -1.53 6.34
C GLY A 164 -25.26 -2.40 7.54
N LYS A 165 -24.46 -3.46 7.75
CA LYS A 165 -24.60 -4.37 8.91
C LYS A 165 -23.77 -3.92 10.13
N GLY A 166 -23.11 -2.75 10.04
CA GLY A 166 -22.14 -2.30 11.02
C GLY A 166 -20.82 -3.07 10.95
N ILE A 167 -19.74 -2.49 11.51
CA ILE A 167 -18.38 -3.08 11.44
C ILE A 167 -18.36 -4.50 12.03
N SER A 168 -18.94 -4.69 13.21
CA SER A 168 -18.96 -6.01 13.85
C SER A 168 -19.92 -6.96 13.15
N GLY A 169 -21.16 -6.53 12.88
CA GLY A 169 -22.19 -7.39 12.29
C GLY A 169 -21.83 -7.87 10.88
N GLY A 170 -21.20 -7.02 10.07
CA GLY A 170 -20.65 -7.39 8.78
C GLY A 170 -19.58 -8.49 8.88
N ARG A 171 -18.61 -8.32 9.79
CA ARG A 171 -17.53 -9.29 9.99
C ARG A 171 -18.02 -10.65 10.51
N PHE A 172 -19.04 -10.64 11.38
CA PHE A 172 -19.70 -11.87 11.83
C PHE A 172 -20.42 -12.58 10.68
N ALA A 173 -21.13 -11.84 9.83
CA ALA A 173 -21.84 -12.41 8.69
C ALA A 173 -20.88 -13.04 7.67
N VAL A 174 -19.74 -12.38 7.38
CA VAL A 174 -18.70 -12.94 6.50
C VAL A 174 -18.09 -14.20 7.11
N ALA A 175 -17.72 -14.17 8.40
CA ALA A 175 -17.15 -15.33 9.08
C ALA A 175 -18.10 -16.53 9.06
N SER A 176 -19.39 -16.32 9.31
CA SER A 176 -20.40 -17.39 9.34
C SER A 176 -20.52 -18.19 8.04
N ILE A 177 -20.13 -17.61 6.90
CA ILE A 177 -20.18 -18.26 5.58
C ILE A 177 -18.79 -18.76 5.19
N TYR A 178 -17.73 -18.01 5.50
CA TYR A 178 -16.36 -18.32 5.10
C TYR A 178 -15.75 -19.44 5.95
N ASP A 179 -15.80 -19.28 7.28
CA ASP A 179 -15.32 -20.24 8.26
C ASP A 179 -16.11 -20.07 9.57
N PRO A 180 -17.12 -20.94 9.83
CA PRO A 180 -17.95 -20.86 11.02
C PRO A 180 -17.20 -21.02 12.34
N GLU A 181 -15.97 -21.55 12.32
CA GLU A 181 -15.12 -21.64 13.52
C GLU A 181 -14.48 -20.28 13.86
N GLU A 182 -14.28 -19.41 12.86
CA GLU A 182 -13.85 -18.04 13.08
C GLU A 182 -15.03 -17.17 13.58
N LYS A 183 -14.79 -16.40 14.64
CA LYS A 183 -15.82 -15.50 15.18
C LYS A 183 -15.99 -14.25 14.31
N VAL A 184 -14.93 -13.73 13.70
CA VAL A 184 -14.97 -12.49 12.91
C VAL A 184 -13.95 -12.55 11.79
N LYS A 185 -14.35 -12.11 10.59
CA LYS A 185 -13.47 -12.08 9.42
C LYS A 185 -13.75 -10.85 8.55
N ASN A 186 -12.70 -10.20 8.07
CA ASN A 186 -12.81 -9.11 7.10
C ASN A 186 -12.83 -9.66 5.68
N ILE A 187 -13.38 -8.90 4.74
CA ILE A 187 -13.27 -9.18 3.31
C ILE A 187 -11.82 -8.91 2.83
N GLU A 188 -11.06 -8.14 3.63
CA GLU A 188 -9.69 -7.72 3.38
C GLU A 188 -9.59 -6.81 2.15
N SER A 189 -10.66 -6.11 1.79
CA SER A 189 -10.73 -5.16 0.68
C SER A 189 -11.59 -3.98 1.12
N ASP A 190 -10.97 -2.79 1.22
CA ASP A 190 -11.59 -1.64 1.89
C ASP A 190 -12.90 -1.22 1.26
N PHE A 191 -13.03 -1.33 -0.06
CA PHE A 191 -14.27 -1.00 -0.76
C PHE A 191 -15.42 -1.88 -0.29
N TYR A 192 -15.23 -3.19 -0.28
CA TYR A 192 -16.28 -4.12 0.15
C TYR A 192 -16.50 -4.07 1.65
N ASP A 193 -15.43 -3.92 2.46
CA ASP A 193 -15.53 -3.77 3.91
C ASP A 193 -16.29 -2.48 4.30
N ILE A 194 -16.12 -1.37 3.56
CA ILE A 194 -16.89 -0.14 3.73
C ILE A 194 -18.37 -0.38 3.42
N ILE A 195 -18.69 -0.95 2.26
CA ILE A 195 -20.09 -1.20 1.88
C ILE A 195 -20.76 -2.18 2.84
N LEU A 196 -20.03 -3.22 3.27
CA LEU A 196 -20.52 -4.18 4.25
C LEU A 196 -20.88 -3.50 5.58
N SER A 197 -19.99 -2.62 6.05
CA SER A 197 -20.12 -1.97 7.35
C SER A 197 -21.13 -0.82 7.35
N PHE A 198 -21.20 -0.04 6.26
CA PHE A 198 -21.89 1.24 6.19
C PHE A 198 -22.97 1.31 5.10
N GLY A 199 -23.18 0.25 4.32
CA GLY A 199 -24.17 0.22 3.25
C GLY A 199 -23.70 0.98 2.01
N PHE A 200 -24.55 1.01 0.99
CA PHE A 200 -24.26 1.67 -0.27
C PHE A 200 -24.28 3.19 -0.18
N VAL A 201 -25.15 3.77 0.65
CA VAL A 201 -25.28 5.23 0.76
C VAL A 201 -24.13 5.82 1.56
N LEU A 202 -24.05 5.51 2.86
CA LEU A 202 -22.99 6.05 3.71
C LEU A 202 -21.62 5.52 3.28
N GLY A 203 -21.51 4.23 2.96
CA GLY A 203 -20.27 3.65 2.44
C GLY A 203 -19.85 4.25 1.10
N GLY A 204 -20.80 4.52 0.20
CA GLY A 204 -20.52 5.22 -1.06
C GLY A 204 -19.97 6.62 -0.84
N LEU A 205 -20.52 7.39 0.10
CA LEU A 205 -20.00 8.70 0.47
C LEU A 205 -18.58 8.64 1.03
N ILE A 206 -18.27 7.65 1.87
CA ILE A 206 -16.92 7.43 2.40
C ILE A 206 -15.95 7.13 1.24
N ILE A 207 -16.31 6.20 0.34
CA ILE A 207 -15.49 5.86 -0.83
C ILE A 207 -15.27 7.09 -1.71
N LEU A 208 -16.32 7.87 -1.98
CA LEU A 208 -16.22 9.10 -2.76
C LEU A 208 -15.28 10.12 -2.11
N ALA A 209 -15.29 10.25 -0.78
CA ALA A 209 -14.35 11.11 -0.06
C ALA A 209 -12.89 10.64 -0.25
N GLN A 210 -12.63 9.33 -0.18
CA GLN A 210 -11.28 8.79 -0.44
C GLN A 210 -10.85 9.02 -1.89
N LEU A 211 -11.74 8.79 -2.86
CA LEU A 211 -11.48 9.03 -4.29
C LEU A 211 -11.23 10.52 -4.57
N PHE A 212 -11.93 11.41 -3.86
CA PHE A 212 -11.69 12.85 -3.94
C PHE A 212 -10.28 13.21 -3.46
N LEU A 213 -9.79 12.62 -2.37
CA LEU A 213 -8.41 12.83 -1.92
C LEU A 213 -7.41 12.37 -2.98
N VAL A 214 -7.60 11.18 -3.56
CA VAL A 214 -6.75 10.67 -4.65
C VAL A 214 -6.75 11.65 -5.83
N PHE A 215 -7.93 12.12 -6.25
CA PHE A 215 -8.03 13.13 -7.31
C PHE A 215 -7.23 14.40 -6.97
N GLN A 216 -7.33 14.90 -5.74
CA GLN A 216 -6.58 16.08 -5.31
C GLN A 216 -5.07 15.84 -5.31
N PHE A 217 -4.60 14.63 -5.01
CA PHE A 217 -3.16 14.31 -5.01
C PHE A 217 -2.57 14.13 -6.41
N ILE A 218 -3.39 13.64 -7.36
CA ILE A 218 -3.02 13.39 -8.75
C ILE A 218 -3.07 14.67 -9.60
N ARG A 219 -4.04 15.54 -9.31
CA ARG A 219 -4.33 16.75 -10.09
C ARG A 219 -3.12 17.67 -10.36
N PRO A 220 -2.18 17.94 -9.42
CA PRO A 220 -1.03 18.80 -9.71
C PRO A 220 -0.10 18.28 -10.82
N PHE A 221 0.00 16.95 -11.00
CA PHE A 221 0.85 16.35 -12.02
C PHE A 221 0.17 16.33 -13.40
N PHE A 222 -1.13 16.00 -13.45
CA PHE A 222 -1.85 15.79 -14.71
C PHE A 222 -2.52 17.05 -15.26
N ILE A 223 -3.15 17.86 -14.40
CA ILE A 223 -3.98 18.99 -14.84
C ILE A 223 -3.18 20.30 -14.91
N LYS A 224 -2.25 20.53 -13.97
CA LYS A 224 -1.47 21.77 -13.92
C LYS A 224 -0.04 21.56 -14.46
N ARG A 225 0.60 22.63 -14.91
CA ARG A 225 1.96 22.64 -15.49
C ARG A 225 3.08 22.47 -14.44
N SER A 226 2.75 22.19 -13.18
CA SER A 226 3.66 21.86 -12.08
C SER A 226 4.20 20.43 -12.17
N ARG A 227 4.55 19.97 -13.37
CA ARG A 227 5.11 18.62 -13.59
C ARG A 227 6.53 18.55 -13.06
N ASN A 228 6.64 18.18 -11.79
CA ASN A 228 7.90 17.97 -11.10
C ASN A 228 7.86 16.66 -10.30
N SER A 229 9.02 16.26 -9.82
CA SER A 229 9.27 15.01 -9.11
C SER A 229 8.40 14.88 -7.87
N LEU A 230 8.14 16.00 -7.17
CA LEU A 230 7.29 15.99 -5.99
C LEU A 230 5.83 15.71 -6.35
N SER A 231 5.28 16.38 -7.36
CA SER A 231 3.92 16.14 -7.87
C SER A 231 3.75 14.71 -8.42
N PHE A 232 4.81 14.16 -9.02
CA PHE A 232 4.82 12.78 -9.51
C PHE A 232 4.72 11.78 -8.35
N ILE A 233 5.50 12.00 -7.29
CA ILE A 233 5.53 11.12 -6.11
C ILE A 233 4.25 11.20 -5.30
N THR A 234 3.68 12.39 -5.11
CA THR A 234 2.38 12.50 -4.45
C THR A 234 1.29 11.78 -5.25
N SER A 235 1.37 11.86 -6.59
CA SER A 235 0.45 11.13 -7.48
C SER A 235 0.64 9.62 -7.35
N ILE A 236 1.87 9.12 -7.43
CA ILE A 236 2.17 7.68 -7.27
C ILE A 236 1.71 7.17 -5.91
N GLY A 237 2.09 7.86 -4.83
CA GLY A 237 1.70 7.41 -3.49
C GLY A 237 0.19 7.34 -3.33
N SER A 238 -0.57 8.27 -3.94
CA SER A 238 -2.03 8.19 -3.94
C SER A 238 -2.60 6.98 -4.71
N ILE A 239 -1.98 6.63 -5.84
CA ILE A 239 -2.37 5.47 -6.66
C ILE A 239 -1.99 4.17 -5.94
N LEU A 240 -0.82 4.11 -5.32
CA LEU A 240 -0.39 2.97 -4.52
C LEU A 240 -1.32 2.76 -3.33
N TRP A 241 -1.66 3.84 -2.60
CA TRP A 241 -2.62 3.78 -1.50
C TRP A 241 -3.99 3.24 -1.95
N LEU A 242 -4.51 3.71 -3.10
CA LEU A 242 -5.75 3.20 -3.69
C LEU A 242 -5.64 1.72 -4.10
N GLY A 243 -4.53 1.34 -4.74
CA GLY A 243 -4.27 -0.04 -5.15
C GLY A 243 -4.20 -0.98 -3.96
N ILE A 244 -3.55 -0.56 -2.88
CA ILE A 244 -3.47 -1.32 -1.63
C ILE A 244 -4.84 -1.41 -0.96
N ALA A 245 -5.63 -0.33 -0.92
CA ALA A 245 -7.00 -0.39 -0.40
C ALA A 245 -7.85 -1.45 -1.11
N TYR A 246 -7.63 -1.62 -2.43
CA TYR A 246 -8.28 -2.65 -3.23
C TYR A 246 -7.71 -4.06 -3.01
N THR A 247 -6.38 -4.21 -2.93
CA THR A 247 -5.63 -5.49 -3.02
C THR A 247 -5.11 -6.07 -1.70
N ALA A 248 -5.04 -5.28 -0.64
CA ALA A 248 -4.65 -5.73 0.70
C ALA A 248 -5.68 -5.32 1.78
N GLY A 249 -6.52 -4.32 1.47
CA GLY A 249 -7.42 -3.72 2.46
C GLY A 249 -6.64 -2.99 3.56
N HIS A 250 -7.37 -2.52 4.58
CA HIS A 250 -6.85 -1.83 5.75
C HIS A 250 -6.14 -0.49 5.48
N ALA A 251 -6.20 0.04 4.26
CA ALA A 251 -5.55 1.30 3.89
C ALA A 251 -6.44 2.52 4.17
N PHE A 252 -7.76 2.41 3.99
CA PHE A 252 -8.69 3.52 4.26
C PHE A 252 -9.03 3.66 5.75
N PHE A 253 -9.02 2.56 6.50
CA PHE A 253 -9.34 2.56 7.94
C PHE A 253 -8.12 2.62 8.85
N SER A 254 -6.90 2.59 8.29
CA SER A 254 -5.69 2.70 9.11
C SER A 254 -5.52 4.13 9.61
N THR A 255 -5.68 4.30 10.91
CA THR A 255 -5.44 5.57 11.61
C THR A 255 -3.99 6.02 11.52
N GLN A 256 -3.06 5.09 11.29
CA GLN A 256 -1.64 5.38 11.10
C GLN A 256 -1.39 6.16 9.80
N LEU A 257 -2.23 5.98 8.78
CA LEU A 257 -2.09 6.67 7.50
C LEU A 257 -2.60 8.11 7.51
N ALA A 258 -3.52 8.45 8.42
CA ALA A 258 -4.16 9.76 8.43
C ALA A 258 -3.16 10.95 8.52
N PRO A 259 -2.13 10.94 9.40
CA PRO A 259 -1.13 12.01 9.42
C PRO A 259 -0.36 12.15 8.10
N LEU A 260 -0.01 11.02 7.47
CA LEU A 260 0.75 11.00 6.23
C LEU A 260 -0.09 11.51 5.04
N LEU A 261 -1.37 11.12 4.98
CA LEU A 261 -2.31 11.67 4.00
C LEU A 261 -2.49 13.19 4.19
N GLY A 262 -2.45 13.68 5.43
CA GLY A 262 -2.41 15.11 5.73
C GLY A 262 -1.18 15.82 5.14
N VAL A 263 0.01 15.19 5.23
CA VAL A 263 1.23 15.70 4.59
C VAL A 263 1.07 15.75 3.06
N TYR A 264 0.53 14.69 2.45
CA TYR A 264 0.26 14.64 1.01
C TYR A 264 -0.71 15.73 0.58
N TRP A 265 -1.75 16.00 1.38
CA TRP A 265 -2.71 17.07 1.14
C TRP A 265 -2.08 18.45 1.16
N VAL A 266 -1.25 18.75 2.17
CA VAL A 266 -0.55 20.05 2.26
C VAL A 266 0.39 20.23 1.07
N ILE A 267 1.18 19.21 0.74
CA ILE A 267 2.11 19.24 -0.40
C ILE A 267 1.32 19.44 -1.71
N SER A 268 0.27 18.65 -1.94
CA SER A 268 -0.51 18.70 -3.17
C SER A 268 -1.17 20.07 -3.36
N ASN A 269 -1.79 20.61 -2.32
CA ASN A 269 -2.38 21.96 -2.38
C ASN A 269 -1.33 23.03 -2.63
N HIS A 270 -0.18 22.95 -1.96
CA HIS A 270 0.91 23.90 -2.21
C HIS A 270 1.36 23.86 -3.67
N LEU A 271 1.62 22.66 -4.22
CA LEU A 271 1.97 22.48 -5.63
C LEU A 271 0.88 22.97 -6.58
N TYR A 272 -0.39 22.79 -6.20
CA TYR A 272 -1.52 23.19 -7.03
C TYR A 272 -1.75 24.70 -7.03
N PHE A 273 -1.57 25.40 -5.92
CA PHE A 273 -1.90 26.83 -5.81
C PHE A 273 -0.67 27.74 -5.91
N ASN A 274 0.45 27.37 -5.30
CA ASN A 274 1.63 28.23 -5.19
C ASN A 274 2.74 27.73 -6.14
N HIS A 275 2.86 28.36 -7.30
CA HIS A 275 3.88 28.00 -8.30
C HIS A 275 5.31 28.43 -7.93
N ASP A 276 5.49 29.14 -6.83
CA ASP A 276 6.75 29.78 -6.47
C ASP A 276 7.38 29.11 -5.24
N ILE A 277 8.10 28.02 -5.48
CA ILE A 277 9.30 27.75 -4.67
C ILE A 277 10.38 28.65 -5.29
N GLN A 278 10.45 29.90 -4.82
CA GLN A 278 11.61 30.78 -5.06
C GLN A 278 12.79 30.31 -4.21
#